data_AF-A0A1F5DQD8-F1
#
_entry.id   AF-A0A1F5DQD8-F1
#
_cell.length_a   1.000
_cell.length_b   1.000
_cell.length_c   1.000
_cell.angle_alpha   90.00
_cell.angle_beta   90.00
_cell.angle_gamma   90.00
#
_symmetry.space_group_name_H-M   'P 1'
#
loop_
_entity.id
_entity.type
_entity.pdbx_description
1 polymer ?
#
loop_
_entity_poly.entity_id
_entity_poly.type
_entity_poly.pdbx_seq_one_letter_code
_entity_poly.pdbx_strand_id
1 'polypeptide(L)' 'MDMSTRGGQYVGNWRVLMPEIDEAKCIACGLCATICPEAAIAGKPKVKPKIDMRFCKGCGICANECPQKAIEMKQEAKK' A
#
# COMPACT_ATOMS: atom_id res chain seq x y z
N MET A 1 0.25 29.48 1.48
CA MET A 1 -0.12 28.14 1.97
C MET A 1 0.51 27.12 1.03
N ASP A 2 1.81 26.86 1.15
CA ASP A 2 2.47 25.82 0.36
C ASP A 2 3.10 24.82 1.34
N MET A 3 2.38 23.72 1.57
CA MET A 3 2.68 22.69 2.57
C MET A 3 3.84 21.77 2.12
N SER A 4 4.91 22.31 1.53
CA SER A 4 5.96 21.51 0.88
C SER A 4 7.23 21.29 1.74
N THR A 5 7.32 21.84 2.95
CA THR A 5 8.55 21.80 3.78
C THR A 5 8.42 21.26 5.21
N ARG A 6 7.26 20.70 5.60
CA ARG A 6 7.12 19.99 6.89
C ARG A 6 7.19 18.47 6.70
N GLY A 7 8.41 17.93 6.65
CA GLY A 7 8.76 16.61 7.20
C GLY A 7 7.91 15.38 6.85
N GLY A 8 7.35 15.28 5.65
CA GLY A 8 6.72 14.05 5.14
C GLY A 8 7.37 13.67 3.82
N GLN A 9 8.45 12.90 3.86
CA GLN A 9 9.19 12.51 2.67
C GLN A 9 8.26 11.73 1.71
N TYR A 10 8.12 12.18 0.47
CA TYR A 10 7.53 11.40 -0.61
C TYR A 10 8.46 10.21 -0.92
N VAL A 11 8.29 9.12 -0.18
CA VAL A 11 9.08 7.89 -0.26
C VAL A 11 8.78 7.08 -1.53
N GLY A 12 7.93 7.61 -2.40
CA GLY A 12 7.52 6.90 -3.60
C GLY A 12 8.60 6.62 -4.61
N ASN A 13 9.66 7.44 -4.64
CA ASN A 13 10.66 7.42 -5.69
C ASN A 13 11.82 6.42 -5.48
N TRP A 14 11.77 5.56 -4.44
CA TRP A 14 12.87 4.66 -4.05
C TRP A 14 12.50 3.17 -4.17
N ARG A 15 11.28 2.86 -4.62
CA ARG A 15 10.73 1.51 -4.53
C ARG A 15 11.21 0.65 -5.69
N VAL A 16 11.55 -0.58 -5.39
CA VAL A 16 11.76 -1.63 -6.40
C VAL A 16 10.47 -2.43 -6.62
N LEU A 17 9.61 -2.50 -5.61
CA LEU A 17 8.43 -3.35 -5.55
C LEU A 17 7.16 -2.53 -5.22
N MET A 18 6.06 -2.84 -5.90
CA MET A 18 4.74 -2.26 -5.74
C MET A 18 3.72 -3.33 -5.36
N PRO A 19 2.94 -3.13 -4.29
CA PRO A 19 1.82 -4.00 -3.97
C PRO A 19 0.66 -3.78 -4.96
N GLU A 20 0.21 -4.85 -5.60
CA GLU A 20 -1.01 -4.92 -6.40
C GLU A 20 -2.06 -5.73 -5.64
N ILE A 21 -3.28 -5.18 -5.51
CA ILE A 21 -4.37 -5.86 -4.82
C ILE A 21 -5.23 -6.58 -5.85
N ASP A 22 -5.40 -7.86 -5.64
CA ASP A 22 -6.25 -8.75 -6.43
C ASP A 22 -7.69 -8.68 -5.88
N GLU A 23 -8.55 -7.91 -6.54
CA GLU A 23 -9.91 -7.62 -6.07
C GLU A 23 -10.79 -8.87 -5.97
N ALA A 24 -10.47 -9.93 -6.72
CA ALA A 24 -11.20 -11.18 -6.69
C ALA A 24 -10.96 -11.99 -5.40
N LYS A 25 -9.75 -11.88 -4.83
CA LYS A 25 -9.36 -12.55 -3.57
C LYS A 25 -9.57 -11.67 -2.35
N CYS A 26 -9.65 -10.34 -2.55
CA CYS A 26 -9.75 -9.38 -1.46
C CYS A 26 -11.16 -9.37 -0.85
N ILE A 27 -11.28 -9.82 0.40
CA ILE A 27 -12.54 -9.78 1.18
C ILE A 27 -12.81 -8.42 1.85
N ALA A 28 -12.06 -7.37 1.51
CA ALA A 28 -12.17 -6.04 2.13
C ALA A 28 -12.16 -6.08 3.68
N CYS A 29 -11.26 -6.87 4.26
CA CYS A 29 -11.12 -7.01 5.73
C CYS A 29 -10.53 -5.76 6.40
N GLY A 30 -9.82 -4.90 5.66
CA GLY A 30 -9.18 -3.69 6.19
C GLY A 30 -7.88 -3.91 6.96
N LEU A 31 -7.44 -5.17 7.16
CA LEU A 31 -6.21 -5.48 7.90
C LEU A 31 -4.95 -4.83 7.33
N CYS A 32 -4.84 -4.78 5.99
CA CYS A 32 -3.72 -4.13 5.31
C CYS A 32 -3.58 -2.64 5.64
N ALA A 33 -4.67 -1.93 5.91
CA ALA A 33 -4.66 -0.54 6.33
C ALA A 33 -4.17 -0.40 7.78
N THR A 34 -4.62 -1.28 8.68
CA THR A 34 -4.25 -1.27 10.09
C THR A 34 -2.78 -1.60 10.33
N ILE A 35 -2.22 -2.57 9.58
CA ILE A 35 -0.84 -3.01 9.76
C ILE A 35 0.19 -2.11 9.05
N CYS A 36 -0.26 -1.19 8.19
CA CYS A 36 0.64 -0.35 7.41
C CYS A 36 1.30 0.70 8.31
N PRO A 37 2.63 0.68 8.50
CA PRO A 37 3.31 1.60 9.41
C PRO A 37 3.29 3.05 8.92
N GLU A 38 3.15 3.25 7.61
CA GLU A 38 3.07 4.58 7.00
C GLU A 38 1.64 5.04 6.73
N ALA A 39 0.64 4.25 7.13
CA ALA A 39 -0.76 4.50 6.84
C ALA A 39 -1.01 4.81 5.34
N ALA A 40 -0.21 4.23 4.44
CA ALA A 40 -0.28 4.46 3.00
C ALA A 40 -1.43 3.68 2.33
N ILE A 41 -2.26 2.99 3.09
CA ILE A 41 -3.37 2.19 2.59
C ILE A 41 -4.65 2.70 3.24
N ALA A 42 -5.54 3.25 2.43
CA ALA A 42 -6.88 3.64 2.84
C ALA A 42 -7.82 2.46 2.61
N GLY A 43 -8.14 1.73 3.69
CA GLY A 43 -9.08 0.61 3.66
C GLY A 43 -9.98 0.61 4.89
N LYS A 44 -11.24 0.23 4.72
CA LYS A 44 -12.21 0.01 5.81
C LYS A 44 -12.85 -1.36 5.65
N PRO A 45 -13.38 -1.97 6.72
CA PRO A 45 -14.16 -3.20 6.58
C PRO A 45 -15.31 -2.98 5.58
N LYS A 46 -15.47 -3.89 4.61
CA LYS A 46 -16.42 -3.82 3.48
C LYS A 46 -16.09 -2.79 2.38
N VAL A 47 -14.98 -2.05 2.49
CA VAL A 47 -14.53 -1.09 1.47
C VAL A 47 -13.23 -1.58 0.86
N LYS A 48 -13.16 -1.54 -0.47
CA LYS A 48 -11.95 -1.94 -1.21
C LYS A 48 -10.75 -1.08 -0.78
N PRO A 49 -9.62 -1.69 -0.35
CA PRO A 49 -8.45 -0.94 0.05
C PRO A 49 -7.82 -0.22 -1.16
N LYS A 50 -7.45 1.04 -0.97
CA LYS A 50 -6.68 1.83 -1.93
C LYS A 50 -5.30 2.12 -1.38
N ILE A 51 -4.27 1.93 -2.20
CA ILE A 51 -2.88 2.16 -1.81
C ILE A 51 -2.41 3.47 -2.40
N ASP A 52 -1.94 4.37 -1.55
CA ASP A 52 -1.30 5.62 -1.93
C ASP A 52 0.17 5.37 -2.30
N MET A 53 0.42 5.30 -3.61
CA MET A 53 1.77 5.18 -4.20
C MET A 53 2.65 6.44 -4.01
N ARG A 54 2.22 7.41 -3.22
CA ARG A 54 3.07 8.53 -2.78
C ARG A 54 3.77 8.22 -1.46
N PHE A 55 3.11 7.45 -0.60
CA PHE A 55 3.55 7.16 0.77
C PHE A 55 3.96 5.72 0.98
N CYS A 56 3.55 4.77 0.14
CA CYS A 56 3.95 3.38 0.37
C CYS A 56 5.50 3.23 0.18
N LYS A 57 6.16 2.38 0.95
CA LYS A 57 7.59 2.08 0.77
C LYS A 57 7.86 0.84 -0.07
N GLY A 58 6.82 0.05 -0.35
CA GLY A 58 6.98 -1.28 -0.94
C GLY A 58 7.55 -2.31 0.04
N CYS A 59 7.35 -2.14 1.35
CA CYS A 59 7.89 -3.02 2.38
C CYS A 59 7.33 -4.45 2.36
N GLY A 60 6.19 -4.69 1.70
CA GLY A 60 5.59 -6.02 1.57
C GLY A 60 4.86 -6.56 2.81
N ILE A 61 4.81 -5.82 3.92
CA ILE A 61 4.12 -6.25 5.15
C ILE A 61 2.64 -6.57 4.88
N CYS A 62 1.97 -5.73 4.08
CA CYS A 62 0.57 -5.94 3.73
C CYS A 62 0.34 -7.26 2.96
N ALA A 63 1.28 -7.69 2.12
CA ALA A 63 1.20 -8.95 1.39
C ALA A 63 1.44 -10.16 2.30
N ASN A 64 2.38 -10.05 3.25
CA ASN A 64 2.68 -11.11 4.21
C ASN A 64 1.55 -11.34 5.22
N GLU A 65 0.95 -10.26 5.72
CA GLU A 65 -0.12 -10.29 6.73
C GLU A 65 -1.51 -10.53 6.12
N CYS A 66 -1.64 -10.56 4.79
CA CYS A 66 -2.92 -10.79 4.15
C CYS A 66 -3.34 -12.27 4.29
N PRO A 67 -4.43 -12.59 5.02
CA PRO A 67 -4.85 -13.97 5.21
C PRO A 67 -5.34 -14.64 3.92
N GLN A 68 -5.77 -13.85 2.95
CA GLN A 68 -6.20 -14.33 1.62
C GLN A 68 -5.08 -14.29 0.59
N LYS A 69 -3.88 -13.81 0.95
CA LYS A 69 -2.78 -13.54 0.01
C LYS A 69 -3.26 -12.80 -1.24
N ALA A 70 -4.17 -11.84 -1.03
CA ALA A 70 -4.79 -11.06 -2.10
C ALA A 70 -3.92 -9.88 -2.55
N ILE A 71 -2.71 -9.74 -2.02
CA ILE A 71 -1.78 -8.66 -2.35
C ILE A 71 -0.50 -9.29 -2.88
N GLU A 72 -0.13 -8.95 -4.11
CA GLU A 72 1.08 -9.44 -4.77
C GLU A 72 2.07 -8.28 -4.94
N MET A 73 3.35 -8.52 -4.64
CA MET A 73 4.41 -7.52 -4.81
C MET A 73 5.00 -7.68 -6.21
N LYS A 74 4.75 -6.73 -7.11
CA LYS A 74 5.32 -6.69 -8.47
C LYS A 74 6.46 -5.68 -8.55
N GLN A 75 7.51 -5.97 -9.31
CA GLN A 75 8.56 -4.98 -9.54
C GLN A 75 8.06 -3.85 -10.46
N GLU A 76 8.52 -2.62 -10.22
CA GLU A 76 8.35 -1.54 -11.21
C GLU A 76 9.08 -1.96 -12.49
N ALA A 77 8.32 -2.43 -13.48
CA ALA A 77 8.82 -2.58 -14.83
C ALA A 77 8.97 -1.16 -15.39
N LYS A 78 10.19 -0.62 -15.25
CA LYS A 78 10.65 0.55 -15.99
C LYS A 78 10.49 0.25 -17.47
N LYS A 79 9.42 0.73 -18.10
CA LYS A 79 9.28 0.76 -19.56
C LYS A 79 9.82 2.07 -20.09
#